data_AF-A0A8B9PG72-F1
#
_entry.id   AF-A0A8B9PG72-F1
#
_cell.length_a   1.000
_cell.length_b   1.000
_cell.length_c   1.000
_cell.angle_alpha   90.00
_cell.angle_beta   90.00
_cell.angle_gamma   90.00
#
_symmetry.space_group_name_H-M   'P 1'
#
loop_
_entity.id
_entity.type
_entity.pdbx_description
1 polymer ?
#
loop_
_entity_poly.entity_id
_entity_poly.type
_entity_poly.pdbx_seq_one_letter_code
_entity_poly.pdbx_strand_id
1 'polypeptide(L)'
;MFETWEDDMEGIHIVAFAEEDDPDGFEFLEILKQVARDNTDNPDLSIVWIDPDDFPLLITYWEKTFKIDLFRPQIGVVNVTDADSIWMEIRDDDDLPTVEELEDWIEDVLSGKINTEDDDDDDDDDDDNDDDNDDDDDDDDDDDDDDD
;
A
#
# COMPACT_ATOMS: atom_id res chain seq x y z
N MET A 1 -23.34 5.07 -27.21
CA MET A 1 -22.75 6.25 -26.56
C MET A 1 -22.26 5.69 -25.25
N PHE A 2 -20.95 5.52 -25.11
CA PHE A 2 -20.40 5.14 -23.81
C PHE A 2 -20.48 6.42 -22.99
N GLU A 3 -21.29 6.41 -21.96
CA GLU A 3 -21.23 7.43 -20.91
C GLU A 3 -19.88 7.21 -20.24
N THR A 4 -18.89 8.02 -20.63
CA THR A 4 -17.68 8.17 -19.85
C THR A 4 -18.13 8.75 -18.51
N TRP A 5 -17.82 8.05 -17.42
CA TRP A 5 -18.03 8.51 -16.06
C TRP A 5 -17.03 9.64 -15.76
N GLU A 6 -17.03 10.68 -16.58
CA GLU A 6 -16.30 11.94 -16.35
C GLU A 6 -17.09 12.85 -15.40
N ASP A 7 -17.63 12.27 -14.33
CA ASP A 7 -18.22 13.02 -13.23
C ASP A 7 -17.21 12.88 -12.09
N ASP A 8 -16.36 13.90 -11.93
CA ASP A 8 -15.44 14.08 -10.80
C ASP A 8 -14.39 12.97 -10.54
N MET A 9 -13.75 12.43 -11.58
CA MET A 9 -12.47 11.67 -11.42
C MET A 9 -11.27 12.61 -11.12
N GLU A 10 -11.50 13.78 -10.52
CA GLU A 10 -10.46 14.61 -9.91
C GLU A 10 -10.55 14.35 -8.40
N GLY A 11 -10.05 13.20 -7.94
CA GLY A 11 -10.28 12.82 -6.55
C GLY A 11 -9.60 11.55 -6.07
N ILE A 12 -9.56 11.44 -4.76
CA ILE A 12 -9.02 10.34 -4.00
C ILE A 12 -10.10 9.26 -3.83
N HIS A 13 -9.77 7.99 -4.09
CA HIS A 13 -10.68 6.86 -3.94
C HIS A 13 -10.21 5.92 -2.84
N ILE A 14 -11.12 5.50 -1.96
CA ILE A 14 -10.84 4.42 -1.01
C ILE A 14 -11.08 3.09 -1.73
N VAL A 15 -10.04 2.27 -1.85
CA VAL A 15 -10.05 0.99 -2.55
C VAL A 15 -9.74 -0.13 -1.55
N ALA A 16 -10.54 -1.20 -1.59
CA ALA A 16 -10.33 -2.38 -0.77
C ALA A 16 -10.22 -3.63 -1.64
N PHE A 17 -9.13 -4.37 -1.49
CA PHE A 17 -8.94 -5.68 -2.13
C PHE A 17 -9.25 -6.78 -1.12
N ALA A 18 -10.14 -7.71 -1.50
CA ALA A 18 -10.45 -8.89 -0.71
C ALA A 18 -11.10 -9.96 -1.58
N GLU A 19 -10.62 -11.19 -1.49
CA GLU A 19 -11.20 -12.36 -2.16
C GLU A 19 -12.45 -12.83 -1.38
N GLU A 20 -13.63 -12.88 -2.01
CA GLU A 20 -14.86 -13.35 -1.31
C GLU A 20 -14.80 -14.84 -0.97
N ASP A 21 -14.07 -15.63 -1.78
CA ASP A 21 -13.95 -17.08 -1.63
C ASP A 21 -12.90 -17.49 -0.57
N ASP A 22 -12.04 -16.55 -0.13
CA ASP A 22 -11.06 -16.76 0.94
C ASP A 22 -11.65 -16.45 2.32
N PRO A 23 -11.39 -17.24 3.38
CA PRO A 23 -11.93 -16.99 4.72
C PRO A 23 -11.58 -15.60 5.29
N ASP A 24 -10.34 -15.15 5.07
CA ASP A 24 -9.84 -13.89 5.62
C ASP A 24 -10.38 -12.72 4.79
N GLY A 25 -10.41 -12.87 3.47
CA GLY A 25 -11.07 -11.93 2.55
C GLY A 25 -12.57 -11.77 2.83
N PHE A 26 -13.28 -12.85 3.15
CA PHE A 26 -14.69 -12.81 3.52
C PHE A 26 -14.93 -12.10 4.85
N GLU A 27 -14.10 -12.36 5.88
CA GLU A 27 -14.20 -11.66 7.17
C GLU A 27 -13.98 -10.16 7.02
N PHE A 28 -12.94 -9.77 6.27
CA PHE A 28 -12.66 -8.38 5.96
C PHE A 28 -13.79 -7.71 5.17
N LEU A 29 -14.39 -8.42 4.20
CA LEU A 29 -15.54 -7.93 3.45
C LEU A 29 -16.76 -7.67 4.33
N GLU A 30 -17.01 -8.49 5.36
CA GLU A 30 -18.10 -8.24 6.31
C GLU A 30 -17.84 -7.00 7.17
N ILE A 31 -16.59 -6.77 7.58
CA ILE A 31 -16.16 -5.53 8.27
C ILE A 31 -16.43 -4.32 7.36
N LEU A 32 -15.97 -4.35 6.10
CA LEU A 32 -16.21 -3.27 5.12
C LEU A 32 -17.70 -2.98 4.92
N LYS A 33 -18.53 -4.02 4.79
CA LYS A 33 -19.99 -3.86 4.66
C LYS A 33 -20.61 -3.23 5.89
N GLN A 34 -20.09 -3.53 7.09
CA GLN A 34 -20.58 -2.93 8.32
C GLN A 34 -20.23 -1.44 8.36
N VAL A 35 -18.97 -1.09 8.11
CA VAL A 35 -18.52 0.31 8.02
C VAL A 35 -19.34 1.11 7.00
N ALA A 36 -19.56 0.56 5.80
CA ALA A 36 -20.35 1.22 4.76
C ALA A 36 -21.83 1.40 5.15
N ARG A 37 -22.39 0.48 5.94
CA ARG A 37 -23.77 0.63 6.47
C ARG A 37 -23.85 1.70 7.54
N ASP A 38 -22.88 1.73 8.45
CA ASP A 38 -22.83 2.69 9.55
C ASP A 38 -22.56 4.12 9.04
N ASN A 39 -21.91 4.25 7.88
CA ASN A 39 -21.60 5.50 7.20
C ASN A 39 -22.44 5.80 5.95
N THR A 40 -23.59 5.13 5.76
CA THR A 40 -24.47 5.30 4.58
C THR A 40 -24.96 6.74 4.37
N ASP A 41 -25.01 7.56 5.42
CA ASP A 41 -25.44 8.96 5.35
C ASP A 41 -24.31 9.94 4.97
N ASN A 42 -23.06 9.46 4.86
CA ASN A 42 -21.91 10.29 4.50
C ASN A 42 -21.72 10.34 2.96
N PRO A 43 -22.04 11.46 2.29
CA PRO A 43 -21.93 11.56 0.83
C PRO A 43 -20.47 11.59 0.35
N ASP A 44 -19.53 11.90 1.24
CA ASP A 44 -18.10 12.00 0.93
C ASP A 44 -17.39 10.64 1.07
N LEU A 45 -18.07 9.61 1.59
CA LEU A 45 -17.54 8.26 1.70
C LEU A 45 -17.93 7.40 0.49
N SER A 46 -16.93 6.97 -0.27
CA SER A 46 -17.09 5.97 -1.32
C SER A 46 -15.97 4.93 -1.23
N ILE A 47 -16.34 3.68 -0.98
CA ILE A 47 -15.40 2.55 -0.90
C ILE A 47 -15.62 1.64 -2.10
N VAL A 48 -14.56 1.42 -2.88
CA VAL A 48 -14.53 0.50 -4.01
C VAL A 48 -13.95 -0.82 -3.55
N TRP A 49 -14.79 -1.85 -3.41
CA TRP A 49 -14.32 -3.22 -3.19
C TRP A 49 -13.98 -3.89 -4.53
N ILE A 50 -12.82 -4.53 -4.60
CA ILE A 50 -12.33 -5.28 -5.74
C ILE A 50 -11.96 -6.69 -5.27
N ASP A 51 -12.53 -7.70 -5.92
CA ASP A 51 -12.06 -9.07 -5.79
C ASP A 51 -10.91 -9.31 -6.79
N PRO A 52 -9.68 -9.64 -6.33
CA PRO A 52 -8.55 -9.92 -7.21
C PRO A 52 -8.81 -11.05 -8.23
N ASP A 53 -9.62 -12.05 -7.87
CA ASP A 53 -9.90 -13.21 -8.71
C ASP A 53 -10.75 -12.86 -9.95
N ASP A 54 -11.52 -11.77 -9.89
CA ASP A 54 -12.26 -11.23 -11.04
C ASP A 54 -11.33 -10.58 -12.08
N PHE A 55 -10.10 -10.21 -11.69
CA PHE A 55 -9.14 -9.46 -12.50
C PHE A 55 -7.73 -10.07 -12.49
N PRO A 56 -7.56 -11.35 -12.89
CA PRO A 56 -6.29 -12.06 -12.75
C PRO A 56 -5.14 -11.47 -13.56
N LEU A 57 -5.45 -10.72 -14.63
CA LEU A 57 -4.45 -10.04 -15.46
C LEU A 57 -3.94 -8.71 -14.85
N LEU A 58 -4.69 -8.14 -13.90
CA LEU A 58 -4.36 -6.88 -13.24
C LEU A 58 -3.63 -7.07 -11.91
N ILE A 59 -3.69 -8.26 -11.30
CA ILE A 59 -3.01 -8.57 -10.04
C ILE A 59 -1.54 -8.14 -10.07
N THR A 60 -0.76 -8.65 -11.03
CA THR A 60 0.66 -8.32 -11.17
C THR A 60 0.92 -6.83 -11.43
N TYR A 61 -0.04 -6.13 -12.03
CA TYR A 61 0.07 -4.70 -12.26
C TYR A 61 -0.14 -3.93 -10.95
N TRP A 62 -1.19 -4.24 -10.20
CA TRP A 62 -1.53 -3.60 -8.94
C TRP A 62 -0.46 -3.84 -7.86
N GLU A 63 0.01 -5.09 -7.68
CA GLU A 63 1.10 -5.39 -6.74
C GLU A 63 2.37 -4.57 -7.05
N LYS A 64 2.70 -4.40 -8.34
CA LYS A 64 3.88 -3.62 -8.73
C LYS A 64 3.70 -2.13 -8.59
N THR A 65 2.48 -1.63 -8.83
CA THR A 65 2.13 -0.21 -8.79
C THR A 65 2.05 0.25 -7.35
N PHE A 66 1.26 -0.44 -6.54
CA PHE A 66 0.93 -0.07 -5.16
C PHE A 66 1.85 -0.69 -4.12
N LYS A 67 2.78 -1.58 -4.51
CA LYS A 67 3.71 -2.28 -3.60
C LYS A 67 3.02 -3.10 -2.50
N ILE A 68 1.80 -3.56 -2.77
CA ILE A 68 1.00 -4.40 -1.88
C ILE A 68 1.01 -5.87 -2.29
N ASP A 69 0.58 -6.72 -1.37
CA ASP A 69 0.37 -8.15 -1.58
C ASP A 69 -1.14 -8.42 -1.70
N LEU A 70 -1.60 -8.76 -2.91
CA LEU A 70 -3.03 -8.95 -3.19
C LEU A 70 -3.57 -10.32 -2.78
N PHE A 71 -2.71 -11.23 -2.33
CA PHE A 71 -3.13 -12.51 -1.74
C PHE A 71 -3.69 -12.35 -0.32
N ARG A 72 -3.70 -11.12 0.20
CA ARG A 72 -4.21 -10.78 1.52
C ARG A 72 -5.15 -9.58 1.42
N PRO A 73 -6.07 -9.41 2.38
CA PRO A 73 -6.94 -8.24 2.40
C PRO A 73 -6.13 -6.95 2.49
N GLN A 74 -6.46 -5.98 1.64
CA GLN A 74 -5.82 -4.65 1.61
C GLN A 74 -6.89 -3.57 1.58
N ILE A 75 -6.64 -2.44 2.23
CA ILE A 75 -7.43 -1.22 2.04
C ILE A 75 -6.52 -0.01 2.01
N GLY A 76 -6.79 0.87 1.07
CA GLY A 76 -5.95 2.00 0.79
C GLY A 76 -6.70 3.11 0.10
N VAL A 77 -5.98 4.20 -0.05
CA VAL A 77 -6.39 5.43 -0.69
C VAL A 77 -5.60 5.53 -1.98
N VAL A 78 -6.27 5.72 -3.12
CA VAL A 78 -5.63 5.82 -4.43
C VAL A 78 -6.02 7.15 -5.07
N ASN A 79 -5.03 7.93 -5.47
CA ASN A 79 -5.22 9.11 -6.30
C ASN A 79 -5.26 8.67 -7.77
N VAL A 80 -6.38 8.93 -8.45
CA VAL A 80 -6.58 8.51 -9.84
C VAL A 80 -5.80 9.38 -10.86
N THR A 81 -5.22 10.49 -10.41
CA THR A 81 -4.51 11.45 -11.26
C THR A 81 -3.10 10.98 -11.60
N ASP A 82 -2.39 10.44 -10.61
CA ASP A 82 -0.99 10.02 -10.66
C ASP A 82 -0.79 8.54 -10.27
N ALA A 83 -1.86 7.86 -9.84
CA ALA A 83 -1.84 6.49 -9.32
C ALA A 83 -1.03 6.34 -8.02
N ASP A 84 -0.82 7.44 -7.29
CA ASP A 84 -0.22 7.37 -5.97
C ASP A 84 -1.19 6.78 -4.94
N SER A 85 -0.65 6.14 -3.90
CA SER A 85 -1.48 5.38 -2.97
C SER A 85 -0.88 5.18 -1.59
N ILE A 86 -1.74 5.27 -0.57
CA ILE A 86 -1.42 4.92 0.81
C ILE A 86 -2.29 3.75 1.26
N TRP A 87 -1.68 2.77 1.92
CA TRP A 87 -2.35 1.55 2.37
C TRP A 87 -2.33 1.43 3.88
N MET A 88 -3.42 0.93 4.46
CA MET A 88 -3.49 0.61 5.88
C MET A 88 -2.52 -0.52 6.21
N GLU A 89 -1.74 -0.37 7.29
CA GLU A 89 -0.83 -1.42 7.74
C GLU A 89 -1.61 -2.57 8.40
N ILE A 90 -1.94 -3.58 7.61
CA ILE A 90 -2.48 -4.86 8.11
C ILE A 90 -1.30 -5.83 8.23
N ARG A 91 -0.94 -6.19 9.47
CA ARG A 91 0.29 -6.92 9.77
C ARG A 91 0.29 -8.34 9.22
N ASP A 92 -0.82 -9.04 9.43
CA ASP A 92 -1.02 -10.43 9.05
C ASP A 92 -2.53 -10.72 8.87
N ASP A 93 -2.83 -11.82 8.19
CA ASP A 93 -4.17 -12.35 7.91
C ASP A 93 -5.00 -12.64 9.19
N ASP A 94 -4.34 -12.97 10.30
CA ASP A 94 -4.97 -13.17 11.62
C ASP A 94 -5.23 -11.85 12.39
N ASP A 95 -4.76 -10.70 11.90
CA ASP A 95 -4.81 -9.38 12.58
C ASP A 95 -5.60 -8.37 11.74
N LEU A 96 -6.76 -8.79 11.21
CA LEU A 96 -7.67 -7.92 10.47
C LEU A 96 -8.17 -6.78 11.38
N PRO A 97 -8.31 -5.56 10.82
CA PRO A 97 -8.79 -4.42 11.59
C PRO A 97 -10.23 -4.63 12.03
N THR A 98 -10.56 -4.17 13.23
CA THR A 98 -11.95 -4.10 13.67
C THR A 98 -12.72 -3.01 12.92
N VAL A 99 -14.05 -3.07 13.00
CA VAL A 99 -14.94 -2.04 12.41
C VAL A 99 -14.57 -0.64 12.92
N GLU A 100 -14.33 -0.50 14.23
CA GLU A 100 -13.97 0.79 14.84
C GLU A 100 -12.61 1.30 14.32
N GLU A 101 -11.61 0.42 14.21
CA GLU A 101 -10.28 0.80 13.69
C GLU A 101 -10.33 1.21 12.22
N LEU A 102 -11.16 0.53 11.42
CA LEU A 102 -11.34 0.87 10.01
C LEU A 102 -12.11 2.19 9.84
N GLU A 103 -13.13 2.44 10.66
CA GLU A 103 -13.85 3.72 10.68
C GLU A 103 -12.92 4.87 11.04
N ASP A 104 -12.14 4.74 12.12
CA ASP A 104 -11.17 5.76 12.55
C ASP A 104 -10.16 6.08 11.43
N TRP A 105 -9.67 5.06 10.72
CA TRP A 105 -8.75 5.24 9.60
C TRP A 105 -9.42 5.96 8.41
N ILE A 106 -10.66 5.60 8.07
CA ILE A 106 -11.44 6.27 7.02
C ILE A 106 -11.72 7.73 7.40
N GLU A 107 -12.06 8.02 8.66
CA GLU A 107 -12.25 9.39 9.13
C GLU A 107 -10.95 10.22 8.99
N ASP A 108 -9.80 9.63 9.32
CA ASP A 108 -8.49 10.25 9.13
C ASP A 108 -8.22 10.57 7.65
N VAL A 109 -8.57 9.65 6.73
CA VAL A 109 -8.49 9.87 5.27
C VAL A 109 -9.41 11.01 4.82
N LEU A 110 -10.69 10.98 5.21
CA LEU A 110 -11.66 12.01 4.83
C LEU A 110 -11.33 13.39 5.42
N SER A 111 -10.66 13.42 6.57
CA SER A 111 -10.17 14.67 7.19
C SER A 111 -8.92 15.24 6.51
N GLY A 112 -8.30 14.47 5.60
CA GLY A 112 -7.04 14.82 4.94
C GLY A 112 -5.80 14.61 5.80
N LYS A 113 -5.93 13.99 6.98
CA LYS A 113 -4.80 13.62 7.84
C LYS A 113 -3.99 12.48 7.24
N ILE A 114 -4.65 11.58 6.51
CA ILE A 114 -4.01 10.59 5.64
C ILE A 114 -4.30 11.02 4.21
N ASN A 115 -3.26 11.41 3.47
CA ASN A 115 -3.36 11.85 2.09
C ASN A 115 -2.11 11.42 1.33
N THR A 116 -2.25 11.20 0.02
CA THR A 116 -1.15 10.75 -0.86
C THR A 116 -0.08 11.83 -1.09
N GLU A 117 -0.38 13.12 -0.85
CA GLU A 117 0.55 14.21 -1.13
C GLU A 117 1.66 14.37 -0.07
N ASP A 118 1.48 13.83 1.13
CA ASP A 118 2.46 13.90 2.24
C ASP A 118 3.52 12.77 2.19
N ASP A 119 3.41 11.77 1.30
CA ASP A 119 4.40 10.70 1.11
C ASP A 119 5.58 11.12 0.21
N ASP A 120 5.50 12.31 -0.41
CA ASP A 120 6.55 12.91 -1.26
C ASP A 120 7.65 13.65 -0.45
N ASP A 121 7.55 13.70 0.88
CA ASP A 121 8.66 14.12 1.76
C ASP A 121 9.67 12.95 1.89
N ASP A 122 10.21 12.50 0.76
CA ASP A 122 11.48 11.79 0.71
C ASP A 122 12.53 12.74 1.35
N ASP A 123 12.82 12.50 2.63
CA ASP A 123 14.09 12.84 3.28
C ASP A 123 15.22 12.10 2.51
N ASP A 124 15.46 12.51 1.26
CA ASP A 124 16.72 12.35 0.55
C ASP A 124 17.77 13.25 1.24
N ASP A 125 18.07 12.95 2.50
CA ASP A 125 19.38 13.23 3.07
C ASP A 125 20.34 12.19 2.45
N ASP A 126 20.62 12.41 1.15
CA ASP A 126 21.85 12.00 0.48
C ASP A 126 23.00 12.69 1.24
N ASP A 127 23.39 12.12 2.40
CA ASP A 127 24.68 12.34 3.05
C ASP A 127 25.77 11.63 2.23
N ASP A 128 25.84 12.03 0.96
CA ASP A 128 26.93 11.81 0.04
C ASP A 128 27.95 12.93 0.30
N ASN A 129 28.65 12.89 1.44
CA ASN A 129 29.90 13.63 1.55
C ASN A 129 30.90 13.11 2.59
N ASP A 130 32.14 13.04 2.13
CA ASP A 130 33.42 13.05 2.86
C ASP A 130 33.75 11.78 3.69
N ASP A 131 34.94 11.18 3.60
CA ASP A 131 36.17 11.65 3.00
C ASP A 131 37.22 10.54 3.02
N ASP A 132 38.03 10.55 1.98
CA ASP A 132 39.49 10.38 1.99
C ASP A 132 40.14 9.19 2.71
N ASN A 133 40.65 8.28 1.87
CA ASN A 133 42.09 8.11 1.66
C ASN A 133 42.95 7.96 2.92
N ASP A 134 43.36 6.73 3.23
CA ASP A 134 44.72 6.49 3.70
C ASP A 134 45.26 5.20 3.05
N ASP A 135 46.16 5.45 2.09
CA ASP A 135 47.25 4.58 1.71
C ASP A 135 47.93 3.97 2.96
N ASP A 136 48.32 2.69 2.87
CA ASP A 136 49.68 2.27 3.23
C ASP A 136 49.86 0.80 2.81
N ASP A 137 50.31 0.68 1.55
CA ASP A 137 51.55 0.00 1.14
C ASP A 137 52.20 -1.06 2.06
N ASP A 138 52.81 -2.01 1.34
CA ASP A 138 53.97 -2.83 1.70
C ASP A 138 53.71 -4.02 2.66
N ASP A 139 54.16 -5.24 2.40
CA ASP A 139 55.24 -5.68 1.51
C ASP A 139 55.10 -7.20 1.31
N ASP A 140 55.66 -7.65 0.20
CA ASP A 140 56.01 -9.03 -0.12
C ASP A 140 56.68 -9.76 1.07
N ASP A 141 56.41 -11.07 1.22
CA ASP A 141 57.43 -12.08 0.92
C ASP A 141 56.93 -13.50 1.23
N ASP A 142 57.30 -14.37 0.30
CA ASP A 142 57.27 -15.83 0.35
C ASP A 142 57.76 -16.39 1.70
N ASP A 143 57.18 -17.51 2.15
CA ASP A 143 57.98 -18.73 2.32
C ASP A 143 57.10 -19.96 2.60
N ASP A 144 57.50 -21.01 1.88
CA ASP A 144 57.11 -22.42 1.91
C ASP A 144 56.91 -23.05 3.31
N ASP A 145 56.05 -24.07 3.39
CA ASP A 145 56.48 -25.44 3.72
C ASP A 145 55.29 -26.43 3.76
N ASP A 146 55.31 -27.36 2.81
CA ASP A 146 55.15 -28.82 2.92
C ASP A 146 54.37 -29.43 4.12
N ASP A 147 53.37 -30.29 3.83
CA ASP A 147 53.57 -31.75 3.68
C ASP A 147 52.24 -32.54 3.75
N ASP A 148 52.08 -33.42 2.77
CA ASP A 148 51.36 -34.73 2.70
C ASP A 148 50.01 -34.96 3.44
#